data_AF-A0A521T6S6-F1
#
_entry.id   AF-A0A521T6S6-F1
#
_cell.length_a   1.000
_cell.length_b   1.000
_cell.length_c   1.000
_cell.angle_alpha   90.00
_cell.angle_beta   90.00
_cell.angle_gamma   90.00
#
_symmetry.space_group_name_H-M   'P 1'
#
loop_
_entity.id
_entity.type
_entity.pdbx_description
1 polymer ?
#
loop_
_entity_poly.entity_id
_entity_poly.type
_entity_poly.pdbx_seq_one_letter_code
_entity_poly.pdbx_strand_id
1 'polypeptide(L)'
;MSKFLIISLLILSISIPYAAAHPFTMETSPNSASNAQIGITEIIVHFSEPIEIDFSSLKVLDSNGEQIDNKDSKYFDGDDSLIVTTPPLEDGVYTVTSKVLSKIDGHLVDDAFIFAVGDVKIDVGASHSQNVSELVFLPEAGARFPGLVGQTIILGVVIASILIWGTQSKQLIRKELDKLEYFHHEKFMTITGIGLVLVFASNI
;
A
#
# COMPACT_ATOMS: atom_id res chain seq x y z
N MET A 1 -38.28 -1.12 5.35
CA MET A 1 -36.95 -1.73 5.57
C MET A 1 -35.94 -1.33 4.48
N SER A 2 -36.28 -1.35 3.19
CA SER A 2 -35.36 -0.96 2.09
C SER A 2 -34.83 0.48 2.17
N LYS A 3 -35.66 1.47 2.53
CA LYS A 3 -35.24 2.88 2.64
C LYS A 3 -34.20 3.12 3.74
N PHE A 4 -34.30 2.41 4.87
CA PHE A 4 -33.33 2.50 5.96
C PHE A 4 -31.99 1.88 5.59
N LEU A 5 -31.98 0.79 4.81
CA LEU A 5 -30.74 0.20 4.28
C LEU A 5 -30.06 1.13 3.28
N ILE A 6 -30.81 1.78 2.39
CA ILE A 6 -30.25 2.73 1.41
C ILE A 6 -29.67 3.95 2.13
N ILE A 7 -30.36 4.48 3.14
CA ILE A 7 -29.89 5.62 3.94
C ILE A 7 -28.65 5.21 4.76
N SER A 8 -28.64 4.02 5.36
CA SER A 8 -27.47 3.50 6.10
C SER A 8 -26.27 3.31 5.18
N LEU A 9 -26.47 2.81 3.96
CA LEU A 9 -25.42 2.62 2.96
C LEU A 9 -24.87 3.98 2.48
N LEU A 10 -25.75 4.96 2.28
CA LEU A 10 -25.38 6.33 1.89
C LEU A 10 -24.60 7.06 3.00
N ILE A 11 -24.98 6.87 4.26
CA ILE A 11 -24.26 7.45 5.42
C ILE A 11 -22.86 6.82 5.56
N LEU A 12 -22.72 5.50 5.37
CA LEU A 12 -21.42 4.84 5.41
C LEU A 12 -20.47 5.30 4.30
N SER A 13 -20.99 5.67 3.13
CA SER A 13 -20.18 6.07 1.97
C SER A 13 -19.72 7.54 2.02
N ILE A 14 -20.30 8.37 2.90
CA ILE A 14 -19.91 9.77 3.09
C ILE A 14 -18.73 9.90 4.07
N SER A 15 -18.42 8.85 4.85
CA SER A 15 -17.37 8.87 5.89
C SER A 15 -16.14 8.06 5.50
N ILE A 16 -15.58 8.30 4.31
CA ILE A 16 -14.24 7.79 3.97
C ILE A 16 -13.25 8.87 4.38
N PRO A 17 -12.61 8.79 5.56
CA PRO A 17 -11.51 9.70 5.87
C PRO A 17 -10.40 9.52 4.83
N TYR A 18 -9.79 10.63 4.43
CA TYR A 18 -8.50 10.59 3.74
C TYR A 18 -7.49 10.03 4.75
N ALA A 19 -7.21 8.74 4.67
CA ALA A 19 -6.10 8.12 5.36
C ALA A 19 -4.91 8.15 4.41
N ALA A 20 -3.97 9.05 4.65
CA ALA A 20 -2.61 8.85 4.16
C ALA A 20 -2.04 7.70 4.99
N ALA A 21 -1.65 6.62 4.33
CA ALA A 21 -1.27 5.36 4.97
C ALA A 21 0.19 4.97 4.67
N HIS A 22 1.03 5.97 4.38
CA HIS A 22 2.45 5.79 4.10
C HIS A 22 3.24 7.08 4.38
N PRO A 23 4.49 6.99 4.86
CA PRO A 23 5.40 8.13 4.98
C PRO A 23 5.93 8.52 3.60
N PHE A 24 5.61 9.74 3.15
CA PHE A 24 6.11 10.29 1.89
C PHE A 24 7.24 11.29 2.17
N THR A 25 8.27 11.28 1.32
CA THR A 25 9.32 12.31 1.34
C THR A 25 8.72 13.67 0.96
N MET A 26 8.86 14.65 1.84
CA MET A 26 8.33 16.01 1.65
C MET A 26 9.39 16.98 1.16
N GLU A 27 10.54 16.98 1.83
CA GLU A 27 11.65 17.88 1.54
C GLU A 27 12.97 17.17 1.76
N THR A 28 13.97 17.51 0.95
CA THR A 28 15.33 16.97 1.08
C THR A 28 16.33 18.11 1.08
N SER A 29 17.39 17.96 1.87
CA SER A 29 18.55 18.84 1.83
C SER A 29 19.79 17.96 1.71
N PRO A 30 20.49 17.96 0.56
CA PRO A 30 20.24 18.72 -0.67
C PRO A 30 18.89 18.48 -1.33
N ASN A 31 18.40 19.50 -2.05
CA ASN A 31 17.18 19.39 -2.84
C ASN A 31 17.32 18.31 -3.92
N SER A 32 16.30 17.46 -4.04
CA SER A 32 16.21 16.45 -5.08
C SER A 32 16.34 17.08 -6.47
N ALA A 33 17.07 16.42 -7.36
CA ALA A 33 17.37 16.88 -8.71
C ALA A 33 18.05 18.28 -8.77
N SER A 34 18.75 18.68 -7.71
CA SER A 34 19.50 19.95 -7.65
C SER A 34 21.00 19.75 -7.42
N ASN A 35 21.75 20.84 -7.54
CA ASN A 35 23.18 20.90 -7.26
C ASN A 35 23.45 21.42 -5.84
N ALA A 36 24.18 20.62 -5.06
CA ALA A 36 24.75 20.98 -3.78
C ALA A 36 26.17 21.50 -3.94
N GLN A 37 26.66 22.20 -2.92
CA GLN A 37 28.04 22.66 -2.87
C GLN A 37 29.01 21.49 -2.62
N ILE A 38 30.17 21.53 -3.29
CA ILE A 38 31.28 20.59 -3.05
C ILE A 38 31.66 20.61 -1.57
N GLY A 39 31.87 19.42 -1.01
CA GLY A 39 32.25 19.23 0.38
C GLY A 39 31.08 19.23 1.36
N ILE A 40 29.84 19.15 0.89
CA ILE A 40 28.70 18.86 1.76
C ILE A 40 28.93 17.53 2.50
N THR A 41 28.50 17.47 3.75
CA THR A 41 28.72 16.33 4.67
C THR A 41 27.44 15.82 5.31
N GLU A 42 26.31 16.46 5.07
CA GLU A 42 25.03 16.16 5.72
C GLU A 42 23.93 16.06 4.68
N ILE A 43 23.11 15.01 4.78
CA ILE A 43 21.90 14.84 3.99
C ILE A 43 20.72 14.67 4.95
N ILE A 44 19.70 15.49 4.76
CA ILE A 44 18.48 15.53 5.57
C ILE A 44 17.28 15.19 4.69
N VAL A 45 16.35 14.42 5.23
CA VAL A 45 15.09 14.04 4.60
C VAL A 45 13.95 14.25 5.58
N HIS A 46 12.94 15.03 5.19
CA HIS A 46 11.71 15.25 5.94
C HIS A 46 10.58 14.40 5.36
N PHE A 47 9.80 13.77 6.23
CA PHE A 47 8.69 12.89 5.89
C PHE A 47 7.35 13.54 6.24
N SER A 48 6.27 13.04 5.66
CA SER A 48 4.91 13.53 5.94
C SER A 48 4.36 13.11 7.31
N GLU A 49 5.04 12.19 8.00
CA GLU A 49 4.61 11.63 9.27
C GLU A 49 5.80 11.07 10.10
N PRO A 50 5.58 10.79 11.40
CA PRO A 50 6.61 10.23 12.26
C PRO A 50 7.09 8.84 11.84
N ILE A 51 8.40 8.63 11.89
CA ILE A 51 9.08 7.38 11.54
C ILE A 51 9.71 6.73 12.78
N GLU A 52 9.80 5.40 12.79
CA GLU A 52 10.47 4.62 13.83
C GLU A 52 11.94 4.37 13.45
N ILE A 53 12.85 5.06 14.13
CA ILE A 53 14.29 5.09 13.80
C ILE A 53 14.94 3.71 13.83
N ASP A 54 14.55 2.84 14.76
CA ASP A 54 15.19 1.52 14.93
C ASP A 54 15.00 0.60 13.71
N PHE A 55 13.99 0.89 12.88
CA PHE A 55 13.68 0.18 11.64
C PHE A 55 13.84 1.05 10.40
N SER A 56 14.42 2.25 10.55
CA SER A 56 14.56 3.23 9.49
C SER A 56 16.02 3.59 9.21
N SER A 57 16.36 3.84 7.96
CA SER A 57 17.72 4.22 7.57
C SER A 57 17.74 5.04 6.29
N LEU A 58 18.74 5.91 6.20
CA LEU A 58 19.17 6.57 4.98
C LEU A 58 20.49 5.94 4.52
N LYS A 59 20.68 5.83 3.21
CA LYS A 59 21.95 5.45 2.61
C LYS A 59 22.29 6.39 1.47
N VAL A 60 23.54 6.80 1.38
CA VAL A 60 24.08 7.62 0.30
C VAL A 60 25.01 6.77 -0.54
N LEU A 61 24.68 6.67 -1.82
CA LEU A 61 25.38 5.87 -2.81
C LEU A 61 26.06 6.78 -3.84
N ASP A 62 27.26 6.40 -4.26
CA ASP A 62 27.95 7.03 -5.38
C ASP A 62 27.40 6.54 -6.74
N SER A 63 28.01 7.00 -7.84
CA SER A 63 27.64 6.60 -9.20
C SER A 63 27.95 5.14 -9.55
N ASN A 64 28.78 4.46 -8.76
CA ASN A 64 29.06 3.03 -8.87
C ASN A 64 28.08 2.17 -8.04
N GLY A 65 27.19 2.81 -7.28
CA GLY A 65 26.28 2.15 -6.34
C GLY A 65 26.95 1.73 -5.03
N GLU A 66 28.14 2.25 -4.72
CA GLU A 66 28.83 2.01 -3.45
C GLU A 66 28.29 2.96 -2.37
N GLN A 67 28.05 2.44 -1.17
CA GLN A 67 27.61 3.24 -0.03
C GLN A 67 28.79 4.02 0.56
N ILE A 68 28.71 5.35 0.52
CA ILE A 68 29.81 6.27 0.89
C ILE A 68 29.51 7.09 2.16
N ASP A 69 28.40 6.83 2.85
CA ASP A 69 28.05 7.49 4.11
C ASP A 69 28.70 6.86 5.36
N ASN A 70 28.51 7.53 6.50
CA ASN A 70 29.01 7.11 7.80
C ASN A 70 28.09 6.11 8.53
N LYS A 71 26.97 5.70 7.91
CA LYS A 71 25.98 4.75 8.45
C LYS A 71 25.39 5.17 9.79
N ASP A 72 25.20 6.46 9.97
CA ASP A 72 24.81 7.10 11.22
C ASP A 72 23.45 7.79 11.14
N SER A 73 22.50 7.17 10.41
CA SER A 73 21.12 7.66 10.32
C SER A 73 20.53 7.91 11.70
N LYS A 74 20.01 9.10 11.91
CA LYS A 74 19.41 9.55 13.18
C LYS A 74 18.31 10.57 12.91
N TYR A 75 17.49 10.83 13.92
CA TYR A 75 16.56 11.96 13.87
C TYR A 75 17.31 13.28 13.71
N PHE A 76 16.76 14.18 12.90
CA PHE A 76 17.32 15.51 12.70
C PHE A 76 16.60 16.57 13.55
N ASP A 77 15.33 16.83 13.23
CA ASP A 77 14.46 17.79 13.91
C ASP A 77 13.07 17.17 14.08
N GLY A 78 12.86 16.49 15.21
CA GLY A 78 11.66 15.71 15.45
C GLY A 78 11.76 14.27 14.92
N ASP A 79 10.67 13.53 15.10
CA ASP A 79 10.60 12.13 14.71
C ASP A 79 10.03 11.89 13.31
N ASP A 80 9.83 12.95 12.53
CA ASP A 80 9.40 12.96 11.13
C ASP A 80 10.54 13.35 10.16
N SER A 81 11.79 13.40 10.64
CA SER A 81 12.95 13.73 9.82
C SER A 81 14.17 12.90 10.18
N LEU A 82 14.96 12.57 9.15
CA LEU A 82 16.21 11.83 9.28
C LEU A 82 17.38 12.62 8.71
N ILE A 83 18.55 12.46 9.32
CA ILE A 83 19.84 12.92 8.82
C ILE A 83 20.83 11.75 8.74
N VAL A 84 21.68 11.77 7.73
CA VAL A 84 22.87 10.90 7.59
C VAL A 84 24.08 11.76 7.24
N THR A 85 25.24 11.41 7.80
CA THR A 85 26.48 12.14 7.51
C THR A 85 27.36 11.38 6.52
N THR A 86 28.18 12.13 5.79
CA THR A 86 29.12 11.63 4.78
C THR A 86 30.47 12.31 4.97
N PRO A 87 31.58 11.70 4.51
CA PRO A 87 32.78 12.45 4.20
C PRO A 87 32.47 13.58 3.20
N PRO A 88 33.27 14.66 3.13
CA PRO A 88 33.05 15.75 2.19
C PRO A 88 32.88 15.22 0.76
N LEU A 89 31.70 15.41 0.17
CA LEU A 89 31.40 14.87 -1.15
C LEU A 89 32.14 15.65 -2.25
N GLU A 90 32.69 14.91 -3.20
CA GLU A 90 33.34 15.45 -4.39
C GLU A 90 32.32 15.78 -5.48
N ASP A 91 32.78 16.34 -6.61
CA ASP A 91 31.94 16.60 -7.77
C ASP A 91 31.39 15.28 -8.34
N GLY A 92 30.07 15.17 -8.48
CA GLY A 92 29.43 13.90 -8.87
C GLY A 92 27.92 13.87 -8.72
N VAL A 93 27.31 12.76 -9.14
CA VAL A 93 25.89 12.44 -8.89
C VAL A 93 25.82 11.38 -7.80
N TYR A 94 24.96 11.62 -6.81
CA TYR A 94 24.75 10.76 -5.67
C TYR A 94 23.28 10.34 -5.60
N THR A 95 23.05 9.11 -5.15
CA THR A 95 21.72 8.58 -4.91
C THR A 95 21.52 8.38 -3.43
N VAL A 96 20.42 8.89 -2.90
CA VAL A 96 20.02 8.67 -1.51
C VAL A 96 18.84 7.74 -1.51
N THR A 97 18.96 6.62 -0.81
CA THR A 97 17.84 5.69 -0.58
C THR A 97 17.38 5.83 0.86
N SER A 98 16.07 5.94 1.07
CA SER A 98 15.45 5.86 2.37
C SER A 98 14.65 4.56 2.48
N LYS A 99 14.71 3.93 3.66
CA LYS A 99 13.87 2.81 4.07
C LYS A 99 13.33 3.19 5.43
N VAL A 100 12.05 3.49 5.53
CA VAL A 100 11.45 4.08 6.74
C VAL A 100 10.19 3.36 7.18
N LEU A 101 10.06 3.14 8.49
CA LEU A 101 8.89 2.50 9.10
C LEU A 101 7.98 3.59 9.70
N SER A 102 6.73 3.65 9.26
CA SER A 102 5.73 4.55 9.86
C SER A 102 5.44 4.18 11.31
N LYS A 103 5.41 5.17 12.21
CA LYS A 103 4.83 5.00 13.56
C LYS A 103 3.30 5.00 13.56
N ILE A 104 2.68 5.46 12.48
CA ILE A 104 1.23 5.65 12.40
C ILE A 104 0.54 4.37 11.92
N ASP A 105 1.03 3.77 10.84
CA ASP A 105 0.42 2.57 10.23
C ASP A 105 1.31 1.33 10.22
N GLY A 106 2.59 1.46 10.62
CA GLY A 106 3.52 0.34 10.69
C GLY A 106 3.99 -0.21 9.35
N HIS A 107 3.78 0.50 8.24
CA HIS A 107 4.33 0.11 6.93
C HIS A 107 5.77 0.57 6.77
N LEU A 108 6.57 -0.32 6.17
CA LEU A 108 7.92 -0.01 5.73
C LEU A 108 7.86 0.47 4.28
N VAL A 109 8.36 1.68 4.04
CA VAL A 109 8.37 2.32 2.71
C VAL A 109 9.81 2.58 2.28
N ASP A 110 10.06 2.26 1.02
CA ASP A 110 11.34 2.48 0.35
C ASP A 110 11.17 3.61 -0.66
N ASP A 111 12.08 4.58 -0.63
CA ASP A 111 12.12 5.71 -1.58
C ASP A 111 13.58 6.02 -1.96
N ALA A 112 13.77 6.72 -3.08
CA ALA A 112 15.09 7.12 -3.53
C ALA A 112 15.05 8.43 -4.32
N PHE A 113 16.04 9.28 -4.10
CA PHE A 113 16.23 10.50 -4.86
C PHE A 113 17.69 10.70 -5.24
N ILE A 114 17.93 11.50 -6.28
CA ILE A 114 19.27 11.84 -6.75
C ILE A 114 19.54 13.31 -6.54
N PHE A 115 20.79 13.65 -6.25
CA PHE A 115 21.29 15.02 -6.24
C PHE A 115 22.69 15.03 -6.84
N ALA A 116 23.10 16.19 -7.32
CA ALA A 116 24.44 16.41 -7.83
C ALA A 116 25.21 17.30 -6.85
N VAL A 117 26.53 17.14 -6.84
CA VAL A 117 27.46 17.96 -6.08
C VAL A 117 28.38 18.62 -7.09
N GLY A 118 28.59 19.94 -6.96
CA GLY A 118 29.44 20.71 -7.87
C GLY A 118 28.73 21.13 -9.16
N ASP A 119 29.42 21.04 -10.29
CA ASP A 119 28.97 21.57 -11.59
C ASP A 119 28.34 20.50 -12.50
N VAL A 120 28.06 19.32 -11.95
CA VAL A 120 27.43 18.22 -12.68
C VAL A 120 25.98 18.55 -13.02
N LYS A 121 25.58 18.27 -14.25
CA LYS A 121 24.17 18.38 -14.67
C LYS A 121 23.48 17.03 -14.52
N ILE A 122 22.43 17.01 -13.71
CA ILE A 122 21.54 15.85 -13.61
C ILE A 122 20.71 15.80 -14.90
N ASP A 123 20.88 14.76 -15.70
CA ASP A 123 19.96 14.48 -16.80
C ASP A 123 18.68 13.86 -16.23
N VAL A 124 17.74 14.73 -15.87
CA VAL A 124 16.43 14.37 -15.29
C VAL A 124 15.58 13.52 -16.26
N GLY A 125 16.02 13.32 -17.51
CA GLY A 125 15.40 12.38 -18.45
C GLY A 125 15.43 10.92 -18.01
N ALA A 126 16.31 10.56 -17.06
CA ALA A 126 16.39 9.22 -16.46
C ALA A 126 15.86 9.16 -15.01
N SER A 127 15.43 10.28 -14.43
CA SER A 127 14.70 10.26 -13.17
C SER A 127 13.39 9.55 -13.45
N HIS A 128 13.29 8.32 -12.93
CA HIS A 128 12.06 7.56 -12.85
C HIS A 128 11.10 8.41 -12.00
N SER A 129 10.40 9.35 -12.64
CA SER A 129 9.11 9.80 -12.17
C SER A 129 8.35 8.51 -12.05
N GLN A 130 8.26 8.00 -10.83
CA GLN A 130 7.32 6.95 -10.50
C GLN A 130 5.98 7.55 -10.85
N ASN A 131 5.58 7.29 -12.09
CA ASN A 131 4.24 7.54 -12.55
C ASN A 131 3.43 6.73 -11.56
N VAL A 132 2.67 7.42 -10.71
CA VAL A 132 1.74 6.82 -9.75
C VAL A 132 0.83 5.78 -10.43
N SER A 133 0.73 5.83 -11.76
CA SER A 133 0.16 4.80 -12.64
C SER A 133 0.78 3.40 -12.54
N GLU A 134 2.01 3.22 -12.04
CA GLU A 134 2.63 1.89 -11.85
C GLU A 134 2.25 1.24 -10.52
N LEU A 135 1.69 1.99 -9.56
CA LEU A 135 1.10 1.44 -8.32
C LEU A 135 -0.23 0.72 -8.56
N VAL A 136 -0.85 0.91 -9.73
CA VAL A 136 -2.08 0.20 -10.12
C VAL A 136 -1.86 -0.49 -11.46
N PHE A 137 -1.26 -1.68 -11.42
CA PHE A 137 -1.22 -2.56 -12.59
C PHE A 137 -2.64 -3.07 -12.88
N LEU A 138 -3.38 -2.32 -13.71
CA LEU A 138 -4.77 -2.63 -14.08
C LEU A 138 -4.97 -4.08 -14.56
N PRO A 139 -4.02 -4.73 -15.26
CA PRO A 139 -4.14 -6.15 -15.59
C PRO A 139 -4.15 -7.06 -14.35
N GLU A 140 -3.34 -6.78 -13.32
CA GLU A 140 -3.33 -7.54 -12.08
C GLU A 140 -4.61 -7.30 -11.27
N ALA A 141 -5.08 -6.05 -11.19
CA ALA A 141 -6.37 -5.75 -10.59
C ALA A 141 -7.52 -6.49 -11.31
N GLY A 142 -7.47 -6.56 -12.64
CA GLY A 142 -8.39 -7.35 -13.46
C GLY A 142 -8.30 -8.85 -13.21
N ALA A 143 -7.10 -9.39 -13.04
CA ALA A 143 -6.87 -10.81 -12.75
C ALA A 143 -7.38 -11.22 -11.36
N ARG A 144 -7.27 -10.31 -10.36
CA ARG A 144 -7.76 -10.54 -8.99
C ARG A 144 -9.27 -10.39 -8.83
N PHE A 145 -9.92 -9.65 -9.74
CA PHE A 145 -11.34 -9.32 -9.64
C PHE A 145 -12.27 -10.55 -9.58
N PRO A 146 -12.12 -11.58 -10.45
CA PRO A 146 -12.88 -12.82 -10.34
C PRO A 146 -12.76 -13.48 -8.96
N GLY A 147 -11.55 -13.53 -8.40
CA GLY A 147 -11.29 -14.18 -7.12
C GLY A 147 -11.98 -13.48 -5.96
N LEU A 148 -11.94 -12.15 -5.94
CA LEU A 148 -12.64 -11.33 -4.94
C LEU A 148 -14.17 -11.53 -5.01
N VAL A 149 -14.73 -11.61 -6.22
CA VAL A 149 -16.16 -11.93 -6.42
C VAL A 149 -16.46 -13.33 -5.88
N GLY A 150 -15.62 -14.32 -6.20
CA GLY A 150 -15.77 -15.69 -5.73
C GLY A 150 -15.73 -15.82 -4.21
N GLN A 151 -14.77 -15.16 -3.55
CA GLN A 151 -14.64 -15.14 -2.08
C GLN A 151 -15.87 -14.51 -1.42
N THR A 152 -16.39 -13.42 -1.98
CA THR A 152 -17.57 -12.73 -1.46
C THR A 152 -18.82 -13.62 -1.56
N ILE A 153 -18.98 -14.35 -2.67
CA ILE A 153 -20.09 -15.31 -2.86
C ILE A 153 -20.01 -16.42 -1.80
N ILE A 154 -18.83 -17.01 -1.60
CA ILE A 154 -18.64 -18.10 -0.64
C ILE A 154 -18.92 -17.63 0.79
N LEU A 155 -18.38 -16.47 1.19
CA LEU A 155 -18.61 -15.92 2.52
C LEU A 155 -20.10 -15.61 2.76
N GLY A 156 -20.77 -14.99 1.79
CA GLY A 156 -22.20 -14.71 1.85
C GLY A 156 -23.05 -15.97 1.97
N VAL A 157 -22.68 -17.02 1.24
CA VAL A 157 -23.28 -18.35 1.34
C VAL A 157 -23.16 -18.92 2.76
N VAL A 158 -21.98 -18.89 3.36
CA VAL A 158 -21.75 -19.40 4.73
C VAL A 158 -22.60 -18.66 5.75
N ILE A 159 -22.62 -17.32 5.69
CA ILE A 159 -23.41 -16.49 6.61
C ILE A 159 -24.92 -16.76 6.45
N ALA A 160 -25.41 -16.84 5.21
CA ALA A 160 -26.81 -17.15 4.93
C ALA A 160 -27.21 -18.52 5.48
N SER A 161 -26.36 -19.55 5.32
CA SER A 161 -26.61 -20.88 5.87
C SER A 161 -26.72 -20.87 7.40
N ILE A 162 -25.84 -20.13 8.09
CA ILE A 162 -25.87 -20.01 9.56
C ILE A 162 -27.15 -19.31 10.02
N LEU A 163 -27.54 -18.20 9.39
CA LEU A 163 -28.74 -17.45 9.75
C LEU A 163 -30.02 -18.24 9.50
N ILE A 164 -30.11 -18.94 8.36
CA ILE A 164 -31.25 -19.80 8.06
C ILE A 164 -31.35 -20.91 9.10
N TRP A 165 -30.26 -21.63 9.36
CA TRP A 165 -30.27 -22.75 10.32
C TRP A 165 -30.51 -22.31 11.76
N GLY A 166 -30.01 -21.13 12.15
CA GLY A 166 -30.18 -20.56 13.49
C GLY A 166 -31.59 -20.03 13.79
N THR A 167 -32.42 -19.80 12.78
CA THR A 167 -33.76 -19.18 12.92
C THR A 167 -34.93 -20.16 12.76
N GLN A 168 -34.69 -21.44 12.45
CA GLN A 168 -35.77 -22.41 12.20
C GLN A 168 -36.44 -22.95 13.47
N SER A 169 -37.75 -22.71 13.61
CA SER A 169 -38.64 -23.55 14.42
C SER A 169 -38.95 -24.84 13.65
N LYS A 170 -38.56 -25.99 14.22
CA LYS A 170 -38.39 -27.26 13.49
C LYS A 170 -39.67 -27.92 12.95
N GLN A 171 -40.87 -27.39 13.22
CA GLN A 171 -42.14 -28.08 12.90
C GLN A 171 -42.89 -27.53 11.69
N LEU A 172 -42.85 -26.23 11.40
CA LEU A 172 -43.64 -25.65 10.29
C LEU A 172 -43.00 -25.86 8.91
N ILE A 173 -41.68 -26.02 8.87
CA ILE A 173 -40.91 -25.92 7.62
C ILE A 173 -40.68 -27.29 6.96
N ARG A 174 -40.88 -28.42 7.66
CA ARG A 174 -40.60 -29.77 7.09
C ARG A 174 -41.36 -30.09 5.81
N LYS A 175 -42.60 -29.61 5.64
CA LYS A 175 -43.40 -29.85 4.42
C LYS A 175 -43.08 -28.90 3.27
N GLU A 176 -42.55 -27.70 3.56
CA GLU A 176 -42.10 -26.75 2.54
C GLU A 176 -40.63 -26.96 2.17
N LEU A 177 -39.81 -27.50 3.09
CA LEU A 177 -38.40 -27.83 2.87
C LEU A 177 -38.24 -28.86 1.76
N ASP A 178 -39.01 -29.94 1.68
CA ASP A 178 -38.78 -30.96 0.64
C ASP A 178 -38.93 -30.39 -0.79
N LYS A 179 -39.78 -29.38 -0.99
CA LYS A 179 -39.94 -28.67 -2.28
C LYS A 179 -38.92 -27.56 -2.49
N LEU A 180 -38.53 -26.87 -1.41
CA LEU A 180 -37.56 -25.78 -1.43
C LEU A 180 -36.12 -26.30 -1.53
N GLU A 181 -35.84 -27.45 -0.93
CA GLU A 181 -34.56 -28.14 -0.87
C GLU A 181 -34.13 -28.54 -2.27
N TYR A 182 -34.99 -29.18 -3.09
CA TYR A 182 -34.60 -29.54 -4.46
C TYR A 182 -34.26 -28.33 -5.33
N PHE A 183 -35.10 -27.29 -5.32
CA PHE A 183 -34.94 -26.13 -6.20
C PHE A 183 -33.88 -25.13 -5.73
N HIS A 184 -33.75 -24.91 -4.41
CA HIS A 184 -32.74 -24.02 -3.86
C HIS A 184 -31.40 -24.70 -3.69
N HIS A 185 -31.32 -26.01 -3.44
CA HIS A 185 -30.03 -26.72 -3.37
C HIS A 185 -29.33 -26.72 -4.72
N GLU A 186 -30.04 -26.96 -5.83
CA GLU A 186 -29.44 -26.92 -7.17
C GLU A 186 -28.88 -25.54 -7.51
N LYS A 187 -29.66 -24.48 -7.28
CA LYS A 187 -29.23 -23.09 -7.52
C LYS A 187 -28.11 -22.65 -6.58
N PHE A 188 -28.18 -23.06 -5.32
CA PHE A 188 -27.17 -22.76 -4.31
C PHE A 188 -25.84 -23.46 -4.66
N MET A 189 -25.86 -24.76 -4.96
CA MET A 189 -24.68 -25.51 -5.40
C MET A 189 -24.09 -24.94 -6.70
N THR A 190 -24.94 -24.47 -7.62
CA THR A 190 -24.48 -23.81 -8.86
C THR A 190 -23.75 -22.50 -8.56
N ILE A 191 -24.32 -21.63 -7.71
CA ILE A 191 -23.70 -20.34 -7.34
C ILE A 191 -22.40 -20.57 -6.57
N THR A 192 -22.37 -21.51 -5.62
CA THR A 192 -21.16 -21.87 -4.89
C THR A 192 -20.10 -22.46 -5.81
N GLY A 193 -20.48 -23.31 -6.76
CA GLY A 193 -19.58 -23.88 -7.76
C GLY A 193 -18.96 -22.81 -8.66
N ILE A 194 -19.76 -21.87 -9.16
CA ILE A 194 -19.27 -20.71 -9.93
C ILE A 194 -18.30 -19.87 -9.09
N GLY A 195 -18.65 -19.58 -7.84
CA GLY A 195 -17.78 -18.84 -6.91
C GLY A 195 -16.43 -19.53 -6.71
N LEU A 196 -16.43 -20.86 -6.53
CA LEU A 196 -15.22 -21.65 -6.36
C LEU A 196 -14.31 -21.60 -7.61
N VAL A 197 -14.90 -21.73 -8.80
CA VAL A 197 -14.17 -21.63 -10.08
C VAL A 197 -13.54 -20.25 -10.24
N LEU A 198 -14.25 -19.17 -9.89
CA LEU A 198 -13.73 -17.81 -9.95
C LEU A 198 -12.54 -17.58 -8.99
N VAL A 199 -12.57 -18.19 -7.80
CA VAL A 199 -11.43 -18.15 -6.86
C VAL A 199 -10.20 -18.82 -7.46
N PHE A 200 -10.35 -20.02 -8.05
CA PHE A 200 -9.21 -20.73 -8.65
C PHE A 200 -8.68 -20.05 -9.91
N ALA A 201 -9.58 -19.49 -10.74
CA ALA A 201 -9.19 -18.78 -11.96
C ALA A 201 -8.38 -17.49 -11.68
N SER A 202 -8.55 -16.90 -10.50
CA SER A 202 -7.81 -15.71 -10.06
C SER A 202 -6.39 -16.00 -9.56
N ASN A 203 -6.02 -17.27 -9.40
CA ASN A 203 -4.75 -17.69 -8.80
C ASN A 203 -3.78 -18.30 -9.84
N ILE A 204 -3.98 -17.97 -11.12
CA ILE A 204 -3.18 -18.33 -12.30
C ILE A 204 -2.69 -17.03 -12.95
#